data_AF-A0A1I7M4K0-F1
#
_entry.id   AF-A0A1I7M4K0-F1
#
_cell.length_a   1.000
_cell.length_b   1.000
_cell.length_c   1.000
_cell.angle_alpha   90.00
_cell.angle_beta   90.00
_cell.angle_gamma   90.00
#
_symmetry.space_group_name_H-M   'P 1'
#
loop_
_entity.id
_entity.type
_entity.pdbx_description
1 polymer ?
#
loop_
_entity_poly.entity_id
_entity_poly.type
_entity_poly.pdbx_seq_one_letter_code
_entity_poly.pdbx_strand_id
1 'polypeptide(L)'
;MYKEKEERGTRQVRRMGREEERLWSEFYRTVGDPTVAAELIAHMDQDDEARRLHSGLYLRCRQSLRRAKERQARAHAVGRAIRATLFGLFGWPLAMLMRCGRFCAGAGAAMMARQGEPAEIRLTEIGRRPTRKPKPAKVEPEARAGGSEGR
;
A
#
# COMPACT_ATOMS: atom_id res chain seq x y z
N MET A 1 41.30 -58.63 -17.67
CA MET A 1 40.28 -57.96 -16.83
C MET A 1 40.41 -56.42 -16.80
N TYR A 2 41.62 -55.83 -16.86
CA TYR A 2 41.79 -54.37 -16.89
C TYR A 2 41.29 -53.69 -18.18
N LYS A 3 41.60 -54.27 -19.35
CA LYS A 3 41.19 -53.73 -20.66
C LYS A 3 39.68 -53.54 -20.83
N GLU A 4 38.90 -54.46 -20.29
CA GLU A 4 37.44 -54.45 -20.40
C GLU A 4 36.78 -53.39 -19.49
N LYS A 5 37.45 -53.02 -18.38
CA LYS A 5 37.02 -51.89 -17.54
C LYS A 5 37.31 -50.55 -18.22
N GLU A 6 38.44 -50.45 -18.91
CA GLU A 6 38.85 -49.26 -19.66
C GLU A 6 37.94 -49.00 -20.87
N GLU A 7 37.58 -50.05 -21.62
CA GLU A 7 36.62 -49.96 -22.74
C GLU A 7 35.20 -49.60 -22.25
N ARG A 8 34.79 -50.07 -21.07
CA ARG A 8 33.51 -49.66 -20.46
C ARG A 8 33.51 -48.18 -20.04
N GLY A 9 34.60 -47.70 -19.43
CA GLY A 9 34.74 -46.30 -19.03
C GLY A 9 34.70 -45.34 -20.22
N THR A 10 35.47 -45.63 -21.28
CA THR A 10 35.48 -44.80 -22.50
C THR A 10 34.11 -44.76 -23.20
N ARG A 11 33.35 -45.86 -23.17
CA ARG A 11 31.99 -45.91 -23.73
C ARG A 11 31.00 -45.09 -22.91
N GLN A 12 31.13 -45.07 -21.57
CA GLN A 12 30.32 -44.24 -20.70
C GLN A 12 30.61 -42.75 -20.90
N VAL A 13 31.89 -42.35 -20.94
CA VAL A 13 32.29 -40.95 -21.20
C VAL A 13 31.75 -40.48 -22.56
N ARG A 14 31.85 -41.31 -23.60
CA ARG A 14 31.28 -41.00 -24.93
C ARG A 14 29.75 -40.88 -24.93
N ARG A 15 29.06 -41.62 -24.05
CA ARG A 15 27.60 -41.55 -23.93
C ARG A 15 27.20 -40.28 -23.19
N MET A 16 27.91 -39.94 -22.12
CA MET A 16 27.72 -38.73 -21.33
C MET A 16 27.93 -37.47 -22.16
N GLY A 17 29.02 -37.39 -22.94
CA GLY A 17 29.24 -36.25 -23.84
C GLY A 17 28.15 -36.05 -24.89
N ARG A 18 27.52 -37.13 -25.38
CA ARG A 18 26.37 -37.01 -26.30
C ARG A 18 25.09 -36.55 -25.60
N GLU A 19 24.90 -36.93 -24.35
CA GLU A 19 23.76 -36.48 -23.54
C GLU A 19 23.91 -34.99 -23.20
N GLU A 20 25.13 -34.55 -22.87
CA GLU A 20 25.47 -33.13 -22.68
C GLU A 20 25.21 -32.30 -23.94
N GLU A 21 25.67 -32.78 -25.11
CA GLU A 21 25.47 -32.07 -26.39
C GLU A 21 23.98 -31.93 -26.75
N ARG A 22 23.16 -32.92 -26.41
CA ARG A 22 21.69 -32.84 -26.54
C ARG A 22 21.09 -31.81 -25.59
N LEU A 23 21.51 -31.80 -24.32
CA LEU A 23 21.04 -30.83 -23.33
C LEU A 23 21.37 -29.40 -23.77
N TRP A 24 22.59 -29.16 -24.26
CA TRP A 24 22.97 -27.86 -24.83
C TRP A 24 22.04 -27.44 -25.98
N SER A 25 21.73 -28.35 -26.90
CA SER A 25 20.82 -28.05 -28.02
C SER A 25 19.40 -27.67 -27.56
N GLU A 26 18.92 -28.30 -26.48
CA GLU A 26 17.62 -28.02 -25.88
C GLU A 26 17.60 -26.67 -25.17
N PHE A 27 18.69 -26.32 -24.48
CA PHE A 27 18.86 -24.99 -23.91
C PHE A 27 18.82 -23.91 -24.99
N TYR A 28 19.52 -24.07 -26.12
CA TYR A 28 19.48 -23.11 -27.23
C TYR A 28 18.06 -22.83 -27.76
N ARG A 29 17.16 -23.82 -27.71
CA ARG A 29 15.74 -23.66 -28.08
C ARG A 29 14.95 -22.95 -26.98
N THR A 30 15.29 -23.19 -25.72
CA THR A 30 14.51 -22.77 -24.55
C THR A 30 14.95 -21.43 -23.95
N VAL A 31 16.13 -20.89 -24.31
CA VAL A 31 16.67 -19.58 -23.84
C VAL A 31 15.76 -18.36 -24.07
N GLY A 32 14.70 -18.52 -24.88
CA GLY A 32 13.62 -17.53 -24.95
C GLY A 32 12.89 -17.30 -23.63
N ASP A 33 12.90 -18.29 -22.73
CA ASP A 33 12.34 -18.20 -21.38
C ASP A 33 13.32 -17.47 -20.44
N PRO A 34 12.90 -16.36 -19.82
CA PRO A 34 13.76 -15.60 -18.89
C PRO A 34 14.12 -16.37 -17.61
N THR A 35 13.32 -17.35 -17.18
CA THR A 35 13.59 -18.12 -15.96
C THR A 35 14.76 -19.07 -16.17
N VAL A 36 14.72 -19.84 -17.26
CA VAL A 36 15.79 -20.77 -17.66
C VAL A 36 17.08 -20.01 -17.98
N ALA A 37 16.96 -18.85 -18.64
CA ALA A 37 18.10 -17.98 -18.93
C ALA A 37 18.81 -17.46 -17.67
N ALA A 38 18.10 -17.23 -16.56
CA ALA A 38 18.71 -16.79 -15.30
C ALA A 38 19.51 -17.91 -14.63
N GLU A 39 18.94 -19.11 -14.57
CA GLU A 39 19.61 -20.29 -13.99
C GLU A 39 20.84 -20.68 -14.80
N LEU A 40 20.74 -20.62 -16.13
CA LEU A 40 21.86 -20.95 -17.02
C LEU A 40 23.01 -19.93 -16.91
N ILE A 41 22.70 -18.64 -16.73
CA ILE A 41 23.73 -17.62 -16.45
C ILE A 41 24.39 -17.90 -15.11
N ALA A 42 23.63 -18.23 -14.06
CA ALA A 42 24.19 -18.53 -12.75
C ALA A 42 25.12 -19.76 -12.79
N HIS A 43 24.76 -20.78 -13.59
CA HIS A 43 25.60 -21.95 -13.79
C HIS A 43 26.88 -21.62 -14.60
N MET A 44 26.77 -20.85 -15.68
CA MET A 44 27.94 -20.47 -16.49
C MET A 44 28.83 -19.40 -15.83
N ASP A 45 28.33 -18.63 -14.88
CA ASP A 45 29.19 -17.73 -14.08
C ASP A 45 30.02 -18.50 -13.05
N GLN A 46 29.65 -19.75 -12.71
CA GLN A 46 30.44 -20.65 -11.87
C GLN A 46 31.51 -21.43 -12.66
N ASP A 47 31.31 -21.60 -13.97
CA ASP A 47 32.21 -22.34 -14.86
C ASP A 47 32.70 -21.46 -16.03
N ASP A 48 33.91 -20.92 -15.87
CA ASP A 48 34.56 -20.06 -16.84
C ASP A 48 34.90 -20.75 -18.18
N GLU A 49 35.09 -22.07 -18.17
CA GLU A 49 35.40 -22.85 -19.37
C GLU A 49 34.13 -23.03 -20.21
N ALA A 50 33.02 -23.40 -19.57
CA ALA A 50 31.71 -23.47 -20.20
C ALA A 50 31.26 -22.11 -20.78
N ARG A 51 31.55 -21.01 -20.07
CA ARG A 51 31.26 -19.63 -20.52
C ARG A 51 32.01 -19.25 -21.79
N ARG A 52 33.29 -19.65 -21.90
CA ARG A 52 34.11 -19.39 -23.09
C ARG A 52 33.64 -20.20 -24.28
N LEU A 53 33.34 -21.48 -24.07
CA LEU A 53 32.84 -22.39 -25.10
C LEU A 53 31.46 -21.98 -25.63
N HIS A 54 30.56 -21.51 -24.77
CA HIS A 54 29.16 -21.21 -25.10
C HIS A 54 28.81 -19.71 -24.96
N SER A 55 29.73 -18.82 -25.33
CA SER A 55 29.55 -17.36 -25.20
C SER A 55 28.31 -16.80 -25.91
N GLY A 56 27.92 -17.37 -27.05
CA GLY A 56 26.69 -16.98 -27.77
C GLY A 56 25.41 -17.27 -26.99
N LEU A 57 25.39 -18.35 -26.21
CA LEU A 57 24.28 -18.72 -25.34
C LEU A 57 24.15 -17.73 -24.17
N TYR A 58 25.29 -17.36 -23.57
CA TYR A 58 25.37 -16.36 -22.50
C TYR A 58 24.78 -15.02 -22.92
N LEU A 59 25.19 -14.51 -24.08
CA LEU A 59 24.69 -13.25 -24.62
C LEU A 59 23.18 -13.29 -24.88
N ARG A 60 22.69 -14.42 -25.43
CA ARG A 60 21.27 -14.60 -25.72
C ARG A 60 20.42 -14.65 -24.44
N CYS A 61 20.90 -15.33 -23.40
CA CYS A 61 20.27 -15.34 -22.07
C CYS A 61 20.19 -13.93 -21.47
N ARG A 62 21.27 -13.16 -21.58
CA ARG A 62 21.30 -11.78 -21.08
C ARG A 62 20.31 -10.88 -21.82
N GLN A 63 20.13 -11.12 -23.12
CA GLN A 63 19.17 -10.39 -23.94
C GLN A 63 17.72 -10.78 -23.61
N SER A 64 17.42 -12.07 -23.39
CA SER A 64 16.07 -12.50 -23.00
C SER A 64 15.65 -11.92 -21.65
N LEU A 65 16.57 -11.86 -20.68
CA LEU A 65 16.34 -11.20 -19.39
C LEU A 65 16.04 -9.69 -19.52
N ARG A 66 16.77 -8.98 -20.38
CA ARG A 66 16.51 -7.56 -20.64
C ARG A 66 15.12 -7.35 -21.26
N ARG A 67 14.76 -8.15 -22.27
CA ARG A 67 13.45 -8.11 -22.91
C ARG A 67 12.31 -8.44 -21.93
N ALA A 68 12.51 -9.40 -21.04
CA ALA A 68 11.52 -9.74 -20.02
C ALA A 68 11.30 -8.59 -19.03
N LYS A 69 12.38 -7.93 -18.58
CA LYS A 69 12.29 -6.73 -17.74
C LYS A 69 11.50 -5.61 -18.43
N GLU A 70 11.74 -5.37 -19.71
CA GLU A 70 10.98 -4.37 -20.49
C GLU A 70 9.50 -4.72 -20.58
N ARG A 71 9.15 -6.00 -20.82
CA ARG A 71 7.76 -6.47 -20.82
C ARG A 71 7.10 -6.29 -19.45
N GLN A 72 7.80 -6.61 -18.38
CA GLN A 72 7.30 -6.47 -17.01
C GLN A 72 7.10 -4.99 -16.63
N ALA A 73 8.01 -4.10 -17.03
CA ALA A 73 7.87 -2.66 -16.83
C ALA A 73 6.62 -2.10 -17.51
N ARG A 74 6.34 -2.54 -18.74
CA ARG A 74 5.11 -2.17 -19.47
C ARG A 74 3.87 -2.71 -18.78
N ALA A 75 3.85 -3.98 -18.39
CA ALA A 75 2.71 -4.59 -17.68
C ALA A 75 2.41 -3.87 -16.36
N HIS A 76 3.46 -3.51 -15.61
CA HIS A 76 3.32 -2.79 -14.36
C HIS A 76 2.82 -1.35 -14.55
N ALA A 77 3.27 -0.66 -15.61
CA ALA A 77 2.76 0.66 -15.97
C ALA A 77 1.25 0.60 -16.31
N VAL A 78 0.82 -0.42 -17.06
CA VAL A 78 -0.60 -0.63 -17.40
C VAL A 78 -1.42 -0.97 -16.16
N GLY A 79 -0.95 -1.87 -15.30
CA GLY A 79 -1.65 -2.21 -14.06
C GLY A 79 -1.81 -1.00 -13.12
N ARG A 80 -0.78 -0.16 -13.02
CA ARG A 80 -0.84 1.08 -12.26
C ARG A 80 -1.80 2.10 -12.86
N ALA A 81 -1.81 2.24 -14.19
CA ALA A 81 -2.74 3.12 -14.89
C ALA A 81 -4.18 2.68 -14.67
N ILE A 82 -4.50 1.40 -14.88
CA ILE A 82 -5.85 0.84 -14.65
C ILE A 82 -6.28 1.05 -13.20
N ARG A 83 -5.40 0.78 -12.24
CA ARG A 83 -5.68 0.99 -10.82
C ARG A 83 -5.97 2.46 -10.54
N ALA A 84 -5.14 3.39 -11.03
CA ALA A 84 -5.38 4.81 -10.89
C ALA A 84 -6.70 5.25 -11.53
N THR A 85 -7.04 4.74 -12.72
CA THR A 85 -8.32 5.02 -13.39
C THR A 85 -9.51 4.50 -12.60
N LEU A 86 -9.45 3.29 -12.04
CA LEU A 86 -10.51 2.75 -11.18
C LEU A 86 -10.68 3.56 -9.90
N PHE A 87 -9.58 3.91 -9.22
CA PHE A 87 -9.64 4.75 -8.01
C PHE A 87 -10.13 6.17 -8.33
N GLY A 88 -9.76 6.75 -9.47
CA GLY A 88 -10.27 8.04 -9.90
C GLY A 88 -11.76 7.99 -10.24
N LEU A 89 -12.17 7.01 -11.04
CA LEU A 89 -13.54 6.93 -11.55
C LEU A 89 -14.54 6.49 -10.48
N PHE A 90 -14.17 5.57 -9.60
CA PHE A 90 -15.09 5.02 -8.59
C PHE A 90 -14.77 5.51 -7.18
N GLY A 91 -13.48 5.65 -6.85
CA GLY A 91 -13.06 6.10 -5.52
C GLY A 91 -13.41 7.58 -5.26
N TRP A 92 -13.21 8.47 -6.24
CA TRP A 92 -13.55 9.89 -6.08
C TRP A 92 -15.06 10.11 -5.84
N PRO A 93 -15.99 9.63 -6.68
CA PRO A 93 -17.41 9.88 -6.46
C PRO A 93 -17.91 9.20 -5.19
N LEU A 94 -17.40 8.02 -4.83
CA LEU A 94 -17.77 7.36 -3.58
C LEU A 94 -17.24 8.12 -2.35
N ALA A 95 -16.02 8.63 -2.40
CA ALA A 95 -15.45 9.47 -1.33
C ALA A 95 -16.22 10.79 -1.18
N MET A 96 -16.62 11.41 -2.29
CA MET A 96 -17.47 12.60 -2.26
C MET A 96 -18.87 12.29 -1.71
N LEU A 97 -19.49 11.21 -2.15
CA LEU A 97 -20.79 10.78 -1.66
C LEU A 97 -20.76 10.47 -0.15
N MET A 98 -19.74 9.77 0.32
CA MET A 98 -19.54 9.51 1.75
C MET A 98 -19.27 10.79 2.54
N ARG A 99 -18.55 11.76 1.96
CA ARG A 99 -18.29 13.05 2.61
C ARG A 99 -19.54 13.93 2.69
N CYS A 100 -20.33 14.00 1.63
CA CYS A 100 -21.64 14.64 1.63
C CYS A 100 -22.62 13.91 2.56
N GLY A 101 -22.65 12.59 2.52
CA GLY A 101 -23.49 11.76 3.40
C GLY A 101 -23.18 11.99 4.87
N ARG A 102 -21.90 12.07 5.25
CA ARG A 102 -21.47 12.43 6.62
C ARG A 102 -21.86 13.85 7.01
N PHE A 103 -21.77 14.80 6.08
CA PHE A 103 -22.22 16.18 6.31
C PHE A 103 -23.74 16.24 6.54
N CYS A 104 -24.53 15.58 5.68
CA CYS A 104 -25.97 15.48 5.82
C CYS A 104 -26.38 14.72 7.09
N ALA A 105 -25.69 13.64 7.45
CA ALA A 105 -25.94 12.89 8.67
C ALA A 105 -25.61 13.71 9.92
N GLY A 106 -24.52 14.48 9.92
CA GLY A 106 -24.17 15.39 11.01
C GLY A 106 -25.18 16.52 11.18
N ALA A 107 -25.62 17.12 10.06
CA ALA A 107 -26.66 18.16 10.07
C ALA A 107 -28.02 17.61 10.51
N GLY A 108 -28.40 16.41 10.04
CA GLY A 108 -29.62 15.71 10.43
C GLY A 108 -29.63 15.33 11.90
N ALA A 109 -28.51 14.86 12.44
CA ALA A 109 -28.36 14.57 13.86
C ALA A 109 -28.48 15.84 14.73
N ALA A 110 -27.88 16.96 14.32
CA ALA A 110 -28.03 18.24 15.01
C ALA A 110 -29.46 18.80 14.93
N MET A 111 -30.14 18.60 13.80
CA MET A 111 -31.54 19.01 13.61
C MET A 111 -32.51 18.14 14.42
N MET A 112 -32.29 16.83 14.50
CA MET A 112 -33.08 15.91 15.33
C MET A 112 -32.82 16.12 16.83
N ALA A 113 -31.58 16.40 17.24
CA ALA A 113 -31.27 16.78 18.62
C ALA A 113 -31.95 18.09 19.04
N ARG A 114 -32.29 18.97 18.09
CA ARG A 114 -33.07 20.20 18.34
C ARG A 114 -34.57 19.97 18.46
N GLN A 115 -35.09 18.86 17.94
CA GLN A 115 -36.49 18.43 18.09
C GLN A 115 -36.72 17.66 19.41
N GLY A 116 -35.66 17.14 20.03
CA GLY A 116 -35.67 16.57 21.38
C GLY A 116 -35.75 17.62 22.49
N GLU A 117 -36.94 18.18 22.69
CA GLU A 117 -37.51 18.68 23.95
C GLU A 117 -36.77 19.73 24.81
N PRO A 118 -36.91 21.03 24.49
CA PRO A 118 -36.76 22.13 25.45
C PRO A 118 -38.06 22.48 26.21
N ALA A 119 -39.13 21.68 26.07
CA ALA A 119 -40.44 21.92 26.69
C ALA A 119 -40.61 21.20 28.04
N GLU A 120 -40.09 19.97 28.18
CA GLU A 120 -40.14 19.18 29.41
C GLU A 120 -39.31 19.81 30.55
N ILE A 121 -38.15 20.38 30.21
CA ILE A 121 -37.19 20.94 31.17
C ILE A 121 -37.73 22.25 31.80
N ARG A 122 -38.60 22.99 31.11
CA ARG A 122 -39.17 24.24 31.62
C ARG A 122 -40.39 24.06 32.52
N LEU A 123 -41.08 22.92 32.44
CA LEU A 123 -42.20 22.62 33.33
C LEU A 123 -41.73 22.16 34.72
N THR A 124 -40.55 21.54 34.81
CA THR A 124 -39.94 21.16 36.10
C THR A 124 -39.36 22.35 36.86
N GLU A 125 -38.95 23.41 36.16
CA GLU A 125 -38.43 24.64 36.79
C GLU A 125 -39.56 25.49 37.42
N ILE A 126 -40.74 25.50 36.82
CA ILE A 126 -41.90 26.26 37.32
C ILE A 126 -42.54 25.57 38.54
N GLY A 127 -42.50 24.24 38.62
CA GLY A 127 -43.03 23.48 39.77
C GLY A 127 -42.19 23.56 41.05
N ARG A 128 -40.96 24.08 40.99
CA ARG A 128 -39.98 23.99 42.10
C ARG A 128 -39.65 25.34 42.74
N ARG A 129 -40.59 26.27 42.82
CA ARG A 129 -40.39 27.57 43.50
C ARG A 129 -40.85 27.51 44.98
N PRO A 130 -40.02 27.13 45.96
CA PRO A 130 -40.34 27.36 47.36
C PRO A 130 -40.18 28.85 47.68
N THR A 131 -41.19 29.41 48.34
CA THR A 131 -41.26 30.78 48.85
C THR A 131 -40.05 31.10 49.75
N ARG A 132 -39.12 31.92 49.27
CA ARG A 132 -37.97 32.39 50.04
C ARG A 132 -38.38 33.59 50.89
N LYS A 133 -38.40 33.41 52.22
CA LYS A 133 -38.63 34.47 53.22
C LYS A 133 -37.59 35.60 53.09
N PRO A 134 -37.95 36.87 53.28
CA PRO A 134 -37.01 37.99 53.19
C PRO A 134 -36.09 38.05 54.42
N LYS A 135 -34.80 38.28 54.19
CA LYS A 135 -33.77 38.51 55.22
C LYS A 135 -33.58 40.03 55.38
N PRO A 136 -33.64 40.60 56.60
CA PRO A 136 -33.65 42.05 56.79
C PRO A 136 -32.28 42.71 56.55
N ALA A 137 -32.38 43.97 56.13
CA ALA A 137 -31.33 44.86 55.68
C ALA A 137 -30.19 45.06 56.69
N LYS A 138 -28.96 45.07 56.17
CA LYS A 138 -27.80 45.61 56.88
C LYS A 138 -27.33 46.84 56.11
N VAL A 139 -27.46 47.97 56.77
CA VAL A 139 -27.10 49.33 56.34
C VAL A 139 -25.57 49.41 56.19
N GLU A 140 -25.11 49.98 55.08
CA GLU A 140 -23.72 50.33 54.81
C GLU A 140 -23.62 51.86 54.89
N PRO A 141 -22.67 52.44 55.65
CA PRO A 141 -22.55 53.89 55.76
C PRO A 141 -21.90 54.49 54.51
N GLU A 142 -22.47 55.62 54.11
CA GLU A 142 -22.14 56.42 52.95
C GLU A 142 -20.66 56.81 52.83
N ALA A 143 -20.16 56.78 51.60
CA ALA A 143 -19.07 57.63 51.16
C ALA A 143 -19.63 58.66 50.18
N ARG A 144 -19.61 59.96 50.56
CA ARG A 144 -19.14 61.13 49.79
C ARG A 144 -19.94 62.41 50.05
N ALA A 145 -19.23 63.45 50.47
CA ALA A 145 -19.25 64.83 49.94
C ALA A 145 -18.21 65.62 50.76
N GLY A 146 -17.33 66.47 50.27
CA GLY A 146 -17.39 67.35 49.10
C GLY A 146 -17.43 68.82 49.59
N GLY A 147 -16.38 69.59 49.29
CA GLY A 147 -16.28 71.07 49.43
C GLY A 147 -15.81 71.56 50.82
N SER A 148 -15.15 72.71 51.01
CA SER A 148 -14.63 73.78 50.14
C SER A 148 -13.97 74.82 51.07
N GLU A 149 -12.99 75.57 50.55
CA GLU A 149 -12.59 76.95 50.94
C GLU A 149 -12.03 77.30 52.34
N GLY A 150 -10.80 77.82 52.33
CA GLY A 150 -10.53 79.24 52.61
C GLY A 150 -10.52 79.73 54.06
N ARG A 151 -9.33 79.86 54.65
CA ARG A 151 -8.76 81.12 55.19
C ARG A 151 -7.32 80.91 55.63
#